data_AF-A0A2H0I3U5-F1
#
_entry.id   AF-A0A2H0I3U5-F1
#
_cell.length_a   1.000
_cell.length_b   1.000
_cell.length_c   1.000
_cell.angle_alpha   90.00
_cell.angle_beta   90.00
_cell.angle_gamma   90.00
#
_symmetry.space_group_name_H-M   'P 1'
#
loop_
_entity.id
_entity.type
_entity.pdbx_description
1 polymer ?
#
loop_
_entity_poly.entity_id
_entity_poly.type
_entity_poly.pdbx_seq_one_letter_code
_entity_poly.pdbx_strand_id
1 'polypeptide(L)'
;MIVISPLILTSCFYKAENTKTQNTESASGETSQEIEKIANVSLVQKEVVGTGDTVGVDYVGTLEDGTIFDSSIEEFAKKSTNYSSGRTYEPLTFTVGAGQMIKGFDNGVLGMKLGEKKTLTIAPADAYGEAYTEQQVPAKYFQDVFKEVVPRDNFQDTITQIVPMSALGEQGTNLTVGKVIEAGNVKATVTKIEGENITVEIDNAQNPFYGKKMTVGLKTTFEGNTVTVKKLTDTEVTIEVVNKANPFYGKKIKEGMEGTMPNGGTMKILKIETENITIGIPNTNPLAGKTLKFDIEIKSIK
;
A
#
# COMPACT_ATOMS: atom_id res chain seq x y z
N MET A 1 -10.11 7.02 -10.60
CA MET A 1 -11.16 7.52 -9.69
C MET A 1 -11.26 9.02 -9.95
N ILE A 2 -12.29 9.51 -10.65
CA ILE A 2 -12.52 10.96 -10.80
C ILE A 2 -13.18 11.40 -9.51
N VAL A 3 -12.36 11.57 -8.48
CA VAL A 3 -12.72 12.34 -7.30
C VAL A 3 -11.91 13.60 -7.46
N ILE A 4 -12.58 14.71 -7.80
CA ILE A 4 -12.07 16.01 -7.37
C ILE A 4 -12.30 16.00 -5.86
N SER A 5 -11.43 15.29 -5.15
CA SER A 5 -11.46 15.18 -3.70
C SER A 5 -10.87 16.49 -3.17
N PRO A 6 -11.57 17.21 -2.27
CA PRO A 6 -11.00 18.36 -1.58
C PRO A 6 -9.80 17.99 -0.66
N LEU A 7 -9.45 16.69 -0.56
CA LEU A 7 -8.32 16.21 0.23
C LEU A 7 -7.02 16.21 -0.58
N ILE A 8 -6.47 17.38 -0.87
CA ILE A 8 -5.08 17.49 -1.36
C ILE A 8 -4.11 17.89 -0.23
N LEU A 9 -4.58 18.31 0.95
CA LEU A 9 -3.67 18.69 2.07
C LEU A 9 -3.56 17.67 3.21
N THR A 10 -4.52 16.77 3.40
CA THR A 10 -4.47 15.85 4.56
C THR A 10 -3.51 14.67 4.39
N SER A 11 -3.06 14.37 3.17
CA SER A 11 -2.10 13.27 2.91
C SER A 11 -0.64 13.71 2.78
N CYS A 12 -0.37 15.00 2.55
CA CYS A 12 1.01 15.51 2.45
C CYS A 12 1.68 15.77 3.80
N PHE A 13 0.93 15.82 4.90
CA PHE A 13 1.48 16.18 6.21
C PHE A 13 1.41 15.10 7.30
N TYR A 14 0.91 13.90 6.99
CA TYR A 14 0.85 12.81 7.97
C TYR A 14 2.06 11.88 7.87
N LYS A 15 3.27 12.40 8.12
CA LYS A 15 4.46 11.55 8.32
C LYS A 15 5.59 12.27 9.05
N ALA A 16 5.45 12.47 10.36
CA ALA A 16 6.60 12.58 11.27
C ALA A 16 6.10 12.49 12.71
N GLU A 17 6.29 11.33 13.37
CA GLU A 17 6.50 11.24 14.81
C GLU A 17 6.80 9.77 15.19
N ASN A 18 8.09 9.45 15.34
CA ASN A 18 8.62 8.70 16.49
C ASN A 18 10.10 8.40 16.30
N THR A 19 10.97 9.15 16.98
CA THR A 19 12.01 8.56 17.85
C THR A 19 12.67 9.67 18.67
N LYS A 20 12.35 9.68 19.97
CA LYS A 20 13.03 10.49 20.98
C LYS A 20 14.26 9.70 21.43
N THR A 21 15.45 10.22 21.16
CA THR A 21 16.71 9.75 21.73
C THR A 21 16.86 10.31 23.15
N GLN A 22 17.26 9.48 24.11
CA GLN A 22 17.87 9.93 25.36
C GLN A 22 19.24 9.29 25.50
N ASN A 23 20.24 10.15 25.75
CA ASN A 23 21.57 9.81 26.23
C ASN A 23 21.67 10.19 27.71
N THR A 24 22.45 9.41 28.47
CA THR A 24 23.34 9.69 29.63
C THR A 24 23.44 8.37 30.41
N GLU A 25 24.55 7.88 30.96
CA GLU A 25 25.94 8.32 31.11
C GLU A 25 26.75 7.07 31.56
N SER A 26 28.07 7.15 31.46
CA SER A 26 29.07 6.12 31.80
C SER A 26 29.29 5.90 33.31
N ALA A 27 29.63 4.67 33.72
CA ALA A 27 30.55 4.43 34.84
C ALA A 27 31.17 3.01 34.77
N SER A 28 32.36 2.91 35.34
CA SER A 28 33.45 1.94 35.16
C SER A 28 33.44 0.70 36.08
N GLY A 29 34.05 -0.38 35.60
CA GLY A 29 35.11 -1.11 36.33
C GLY A 29 34.75 -2.26 37.28
N GLU A 30 35.44 -3.41 37.07
CA GLU A 30 35.70 -4.55 37.99
C GLU A 30 34.52 -5.55 38.14
N THR A 31 34.65 -6.88 38.05
CA THR A 31 35.77 -7.76 38.40
C THR A 31 35.63 -9.14 37.72
N SER A 32 36.73 -9.68 37.20
CA SER A 32 36.82 -10.87 36.33
C SER A 32 36.91 -12.23 37.06
N GLN A 33 36.12 -12.50 38.10
CA GLN A 33 36.23 -13.78 38.84
C GLN A 33 34.90 -14.51 39.14
N GLU A 34 33.77 -14.02 38.62
CA GLU A 34 32.48 -14.73 38.70
C GLU A 34 32.12 -15.49 37.41
N ILE A 35 32.99 -15.42 36.39
CA ILE A 35 32.74 -15.90 35.02
C ILE A 35 32.93 -17.43 34.86
N GLU A 36 33.61 -18.13 35.78
CA GLU A 36 33.86 -19.57 35.63
C GLU A 36 32.87 -20.51 36.34
N LYS A 37 31.95 -19.99 37.18
CA LYS A 37 31.00 -20.84 37.93
C LYS A 37 29.59 -20.94 37.33
N ILE A 38 29.31 -20.16 36.28
CA ILE A 38 28.03 -20.18 35.54
C ILE A 38 28.12 -21.08 34.29
N ALA A 39 29.30 -21.63 33.97
CA ALA A 39 29.55 -22.47 32.80
C ALA A 39 28.85 -23.86 32.81
N ASN A 40 28.00 -24.13 33.80
CA ASN A 40 27.20 -25.36 33.90
C ASN A 40 25.71 -25.10 34.20
N VAL A 41 25.17 -23.95 33.79
CA VAL A 41 23.72 -23.84 33.59
C VAL A 41 23.38 -24.64 32.34
N SER A 42 22.93 -25.87 32.58
CA SER A 42 22.29 -26.78 31.64
C SER A 42 21.67 -26.05 30.45
N LEU A 43 22.22 -26.30 29.25
CA LEU A 43 21.54 -26.07 27.98
C LEU A 43 20.30 -26.96 27.97
N VAL A 44 19.20 -26.51 28.58
CA VAL A 44 17.91 -27.16 28.40
C VAL A 44 17.53 -26.89 26.96
N GLN A 45 17.81 -27.85 26.08
CA GLN A 45 17.39 -27.80 24.70
C GLN A 45 15.88 -27.67 24.69
N LYS A 46 15.38 -26.51 24.26
CA LYS A 46 13.94 -26.25 24.22
C LYS A 46 13.31 -27.23 23.24
N GLU A 47 12.33 -27.99 23.73
CA GLU A 47 11.73 -29.08 22.94
C GLU A 47 10.53 -28.64 22.10
N VAL A 48 9.84 -27.56 22.49
CA VAL A 48 8.59 -27.09 21.87
C VAL A 48 8.71 -25.63 21.49
N VAL A 49 8.31 -25.30 20.27
CA VAL A 49 8.30 -23.94 19.72
C VAL A 49 7.22 -23.10 20.37
N GLY A 50 7.59 -21.94 20.91
CA GLY A 50 6.71 -20.89 21.40
C GLY A 50 6.97 -19.54 20.72
N THR A 51 6.07 -18.59 20.96
CA THR A 51 6.25 -17.21 20.48
C THR A 51 7.50 -16.58 21.09
N GLY A 52 8.29 -15.88 20.26
CA GLY A 52 9.55 -15.25 20.65
C GLY A 52 10.77 -16.16 20.51
N ASP A 53 10.58 -17.46 20.28
CA ASP A 53 11.70 -18.40 20.08
C ASP A 53 12.37 -18.18 18.74
N THR A 54 13.67 -18.41 18.69
CA THR A 54 14.40 -18.47 17.42
C THR A 54 14.47 -19.91 16.97
N VAL A 55 13.88 -20.21 15.81
CA VAL A 55 13.82 -21.56 15.26
C VAL A 55 14.65 -21.66 13.99
N GLY A 56 15.21 -22.83 13.73
CA GLY A 56 15.77 -23.21 12.44
C GLY A 56 14.88 -24.26 11.79
N VAL A 57 14.43 -24.03 10.56
CA VAL A 57 13.42 -24.87 9.89
C VAL A 57 13.93 -25.28 8.51
N ASP A 58 14.00 -26.59 8.26
CA ASP A 58 14.12 -27.08 6.90
C ASP A 58 12.75 -27.05 6.22
N TYR A 59 12.69 -26.63 4.96
CA TYR A 59 11.43 -26.53 4.22
C TYR A 59 11.56 -26.84 2.74
N VAL A 60 10.46 -27.34 2.16
CA VAL A 60 10.21 -27.40 0.71
C VAL A 60 8.87 -26.73 0.42
N GLY A 61 8.90 -25.62 -0.30
CA GLY A 61 7.71 -24.87 -0.72
C GLY A 61 7.20 -25.33 -2.08
N THR A 62 5.93 -25.73 -2.16
CA THR A 62 5.27 -26.22 -3.38
C THR A 62 3.95 -25.51 -3.66
N LEU A 63 3.61 -25.41 -4.94
CA LEU A 63 2.29 -25.02 -5.42
C LEU A 63 1.34 -26.24 -5.47
N GLU A 64 0.05 -26.00 -5.66
CA GLU A 64 -0.96 -27.07 -5.74
C GLU A 64 -0.71 -28.06 -6.89
N ASP A 65 -0.08 -27.61 -7.97
CA ASP A 65 0.32 -28.45 -9.11
C ASP A 65 1.62 -29.25 -8.87
N GLY A 66 2.22 -29.12 -7.69
CA GLY A 66 3.47 -29.79 -7.31
C GLY A 66 4.75 -29.04 -7.70
N THR A 67 4.65 -27.87 -8.34
CA THR A 67 5.82 -27.06 -8.67
C THR A 67 6.52 -26.57 -7.41
N ILE A 68 7.82 -26.87 -7.27
CA ILE A 68 8.65 -26.34 -6.18
C ILE A 68 9.01 -24.88 -6.51
N PHE A 69 8.69 -23.95 -5.62
CA PHE A 69 9.01 -22.54 -5.81
C PHE A 69 10.18 -22.05 -4.96
N ASP A 70 10.48 -22.74 -3.84
CA ASP A 70 11.62 -22.44 -2.97
C ASP A 70 11.92 -23.60 -2.02
N SER A 71 13.14 -23.70 -1.49
CA SER A 71 13.55 -24.75 -0.55
C SER A 71 14.82 -24.36 0.21
N SER A 72 14.93 -24.75 1.48
CA SER A 72 16.20 -24.73 2.24
C SER A 72 17.09 -25.92 1.95
N ILE A 73 16.54 -27.01 1.40
CA ILE A 73 17.24 -28.25 1.10
C ILE A 73 17.73 -28.21 -0.35
N GLU A 74 19.05 -28.32 -0.55
CA GLU A 74 19.70 -28.13 -1.85
C GLU A 74 19.14 -29.04 -2.96
N GLU A 75 18.86 -30.31 -2.65
CA GLU A 75 18.35 -31.28 -3.63
C GLU A 75 17.01 -30.85 -4.23
N PHE A 76 16.13 -30.27 -3.40
CA PHE A 76 14.84 -29.74 -3.83
C PHE A 76 14.98 -28.34 -4.43
N ALA A 77 15.89 -27.52 -3.90
CA ALA A 77 16.15 -26.19 -4.46
C ALA A 77 16.63 -26.27 -5.91
N LYS A 78 17.44 -27.28 -6.29
CA LYS A 78 17.84 -27.53 -7.69
C LYS A 78 16.67 -27.77 -8.65
N LYS A 79 15.50 -28.15 -8.13
CA LYS A 79 14.25 -28.38 -8.88
C LYS A 79 13.31 -27.16 -8.82
N SER A 80 13.67 -26.13 -8.06
CA SER A 80 12.86 -24.93 -7.86
C SER A 80 13.04 -23.91 -8.99
N THR A 81 12.08 -23.01 -9.11
CA THR A 81 12.12 -21.92 -10.09
C THR A 81 13.13 -20.81 -9.76
N ASN A 82 13.65 -20.77 -8.54
CA ASN A 82 14.54 -19.72 -8.03
C ASN A 82 15.93 -20.22 -7.61
N TYR A 83 16.36 -21.39 -8.10
CA TYR A 83 17.67 -21.97 -7.76
C TYR A 83 18.83 -21.00 -8.04
N SER A 84 19.73 -20.88 -7.06
CA SER A 84 21.00 -20.17 -7.20
C SER A 84 22.15 -21.06 -6.77
N SER A 85 23.16 -21.24 -7.63
CA SER A 85 24.33 -22.08 -7.35
C SER A 85 25.29 -21.48 -6.32
N GLY A 86 25.18 -20.18 -6.02
CA GLY A 86 26.00 -19.50 -5.01
C GLY A 86 25.35 -19.37 -3.64
N ARG A 87 24.12 -19.88 -3.46
CA ARG A 87 23.40 -19.83 -2.18
C ARG A 87 23.83 -20.99 -1.28
N THR A 88 24.06 -20.71 0.00
CA THR A 88 24.14 -21.74 1.04
C THR A 88 22.73 -22.23 1.37
N TYR A 89 22.51 -23.53 1.25
CA TYR A 89 21.24 -24.19 1.52
C TYR A 89 21.28 -24.80 2.92
N GLU A 90 20.76 -24.05 3.90
CA GLU A 90 20.73 -24.41 5.31
C GLU A 90 19.38 -24.05 5.93
N PRO A 91 19.03 -24.59 7.12
CA PRO A 91 17.75 -24.36 7.76
C PRO A 91 17.45 -22.86 7.92
N LEU A 92 16.24 -22.47 7.51
CA LEU A 92 15.78 -21.10 7.60
C LEU A 92 15.62 -20.71 9.07
N THR A 93 16.33 -19.66 9.50
CA THR A 93 16.29 -19.18 10.88
C THR A 93 15.44 -17.92 11.01
N PHE A 94 14.47 -17.92 11.92
CA PHE A 94 13.63 -16.75 12.21
C PHE A 94 13.08 -16.79 13.64
N THR A 95 12.61 -15.64 14.13
CA THR A 95 11.95 -15.49 15.42
C THR A 95 10.43 -15.64 15.26
N VAL A 96 9.85 -16.59 15.96
CA VAL A 96 8.42 -16.94 15.82
C VAL A 96 7.53 -15.83 16.37
N GLY A 97 6.58 -15.37 15.58
CA GLY A 97 5.66 -14.28 15.89
C GLY A 97 6.24 -12.89 15.69
N ALA A 98 7.47 -12.77 15.18
CA ALA A 98 8.10 -11.47 14.89
C ALA A 98 7.67 -10.89 13.53
N GLY A 99 6.85 -11.61 12.75
CA GLY A 99 6.40 -11.15 11.42
C GLY A 99 7.49 -11.20 10.34
N GLN A 100 8.56 -11.98 10.57
CA GLN A 100 9.64 -12.19 9.60
C GLN A 100 9.24 -13.15 8.46
N MET A 101 8.19 -13.95 8.68
CA MET A 101 7.67 -14.94 7.76
C MET A 101 6.24 -14.59 7.34
N ILE A 102 5.77 -15.21 6.26
CA ILE A 102 4.34 -15.15 5.93
C ILE A 102 3.52 -15.71 7.09
N LYS A 103 2.36 -15.10 7.35
CA LYS A 103 1.54 -15.33 8.55
C LYS A 103 1.22 -16.81 8.76
N GLY A 104 0.88 -17.55 7.71
CA GLY A 104 0.57 -18.97 7.81
C GLY A 104 1.77 -19.85 8.16
N PHE A 105 2.99 -19.45 7.77
CA PHE A 105 4.21 -20.19 8.09
C PHE A 105 4.62 -19.92 9.55
N ASP A 106 4.60 -18.65 9.95
CA ASP A 106 4.92 -18.21 11.31
C ASP A 106 3.99 -18.87 12.34
N ASN A 107 2.67 -18.88 12.06
CA ASN A 107 1.70 -19.58 12.89
C ASN A 107 1.81 -21.11 12.79
N GLY A 108 2.25 -21.63 11.63
CA GLY A 108 2.29 -23.05 11.35
C GLY A 108 3.32 -23.82 12.18
N VAL A 109 4.41 -23.15 12.59
CA VAL A 109 5.48 -23.73 13.41
C VAL A 109 5.20 -23.71 14.92
N LEU A 110 4.25 -22.89 15.38
CA LEU A 110 3.91 -22.79 16.80
C LEU A 110 3.48 -24.15 17.37
N GLY A 111 4.04 -24.50 18.52
CA GLY A 111 3.76 -25.76 19.22
C GLY A 111 4.42 -26.99 18.61
N MET A 112 5.13 -26.88 17.49
CA MET A 112 5.91 -27.99 16.93
C MET A 112 7.08 -28.34 17.84
N LYS A 113 7.48 -29.61 17.82
CA LYS A 113 8.64 -30.10 18.56
C LYS A 113 9.91 -30.08 17.72
N LEU A 114 11.06 -30.05 18.39
CA LEU A 114 12.35 -30.27 17.73
C LEU A 114 12.33 -31.61 16.96
N GLY A 115 12.70 -31.58 15.69
CA GLY A 115 12.67 -32.74 14.78
C GLY A 115 11.30 -33.10 14.22
N GLU A 116 10.23 -32.41 14.63
CA GLU A 116 8.88 -32.66 14.12
C GLU A 116 8.77 -32.26 12.65
N LYS A 117 8.10 -33.10 11.86
CA LYS A 117 7.75 -32.84 10.47
C LYS A 117 6.28 -32.52 10.34
N LYS A 118 5.95 -31.53 9.51
CA LYS A 118 4.57 -31.12 9.27
C LYS A 118 4.42 -30.56 7.86
N THR A 119 3.25 -30.78 7.26
CA THR A 119 2.86 -30.11 6.03
C THR A 119 1.91 -28.97 6.37
N LEU A 120 2.27 -27.75 6.01
CA LEU A 120 1.42 -26.57 6.11
C LEU A 120 0.72 -26.33 4.77
N THR A 121 -0.58 -26.06 4.79
CA THR A 121 -1.33 -25.55 3.62
C THR A 121 -1.80 -24.14 3.95
N ILE A 122 -1.29 -23.16 3.24
CA ILE A 122 -1.43 -21.74 3.55
C ILE A 122 -2.22 -21.08 2.42
N ALA A 123 -3.41 -20.56 2.75
CA ALA A 123 -4.25 -19.82 1.82
C ALA A 123 -3.58 -18.48 1.42
N PRO A 124 -3.91 -17.90 0.24
CA PRO A 124 -3.30 -16.66 -0.23
C PRO A 124 -3.34 -15.52 0.81
N ALA A 125 -4.46 -15.35 1.51
CA ALA A 125 -4.64 -14.34 2.56
C ALA A 125 -3.66 -14.44 3.74
N ASP A 126 -3.12 -15.64 4.03
CA ASP A 126 -2.09 -15.86 5.05
C ASP A 126 -0.68 -16.04 4.46
N ALA A 127 -0.54 -15.89 3.14
CA ALA A 127 0.70 -15.95 2.36
C ALA A 127 1.03 -14.58 1.74
N TYR A 128 1.01 -14.49 0.41
CA TYR A 128 1.37 -13.28 -0.36
C TYR A 128 0.16 -12.44 -0.80
N GLY A 129 -1.02 -12.69 -0.22
CA GLY A 129 -2.27 -12.00 -0.52
C GLY A 129 -3.00 -12.55 -1.75
N GLU A 130 -4.18 -12.00 -2.00
CA GLU A 130 -4.99 -12.34 -3.18
C GLU A 130 -4.33 -11.89 -4.49
N ALA A 131 -4.74 -12.53 -5.60
CA ALA A 131 -4.25 -12.19 -6.93
C ALA A 131 -4.60 -10.76 -7.36
N TYR A 132 -5.71 -10.23 -6.85
CA TYR A 132 -6.18 -8.88 -7.14
C TYR A 132 -6.63 -8.19 -5.86
N THR A 133 -6.36 -6.89 -5.77
CA THR A 133 -7.11 -6.00 -4.87
C THR A 133 -8.35 -5.52 -5.63
N GLU A 134 -9.54 -5.86 -5.11
CA GLU A 134 -10.79 -5.48 -5.76
C GLU A 134 -11.19 -4.05 -5.44
N GLN A 135 -11.75 -3.36 -6.42
CA GLN A 135 -12.35 -2.04 -6.27
C GLN A 135 -13.65 -1.97 -7.07
N GLN A 136 -14.71 -1.45 -6.45
CA GLN A 136 -15.95 -1.12 -7.17
C GLN A 136 -15.86 0.27 -7.78
N VAL A 137 -16.22 0.37 -9.05
CA VAL A 137 -16.20 1.61 -9.81
C VAL A 137 -17.55 1.78 -10.52
N PRO A 138 -18.21 2.96 -10.44
CA PRO A 138 -19.46 3.19 -11.15
C PRO A 138 -19.35 2.88 -12.65
N ALA A 139 -20.31 2.11 -13.17
CA ALA A 139 -20.31 1.60 -14.54
C ALA A 139 -20.30 2.74 -15.59
N LYS A 140 -20.82 3.92 -15.25
CA LYS A 140 -20.77 5.12 -16.10
C LYS A 140 -19.35 5.50 -16.51
N TYR A 141 -18.34 5.25 -15.67
CA TYR A 141 -16.94 5.57 -15.97
C TYR A 141 -16.29 4.59 -16.95
N PHE A 142 -16.99 3.54 -17.38
CA PHE A 142 -16.55 2.65 -18.45
C PHE A 142 -17.17 2.98 -19.80
N GLN A 143 -18.07 3.97 -19.85
CA GLN A 143 -18.66 4.45 -21.09
C GLN A 143 -17.70 5.39 -21.81
N ASP A 144 -17.75 5.38 -23.15
CA ASP A 144 -16.97 6.29 -24.00
C ASP A 144 -17.32 7.76 -23.73
N VAL A 145 -18.60 8.01 -23.45
CA VAL A 145 -19.10 9.33 -23.08
C VAL A 145 -20.05 9.19 -21.91
N PHE A 146 -19.84 9.98 -20.87
CA PHE A 146 -20.77 10.07 -19.73
C PHE A 146 -20.97 11.51 -19.29
N LYS A 147 -22.01 11.74 -18.49
CA LYS A 147 -22.30 13.03 -17.88
C LYS A 147 -22.20 12.94 -16.37
N GLU A 148 -21.80 14.05 -15.75
CA GLU A 148 -21.67 14.15 -14.31
C GLU A 148 -22.11 15.54 -13.85
N VAL A 149 -22.86 15.57 -12.75
CA VAL A 149 -23.22 16.81 -12.07
C VAL A 149 -22.25 16.98 -10.92
N VAL A 150 -21.55 18.11 -10.91
CA VAL A 150 -20.52 18.43 -9.93
C VAL A 150 -20.86 19.78 -9.31
N PRO A 151 -20.68 19.97 -7.99
CA PRO A 151 -20.81 21.28 -7.37
C PRO A 151 -19.94 22.32 -8.08
N ARG A 152 -20.48 23.51 -8.30
CA ARG A 152 -19.76 24.60 -8.97
C ARG A 152 -18.49 25.00 -8.22
N ASP A 153 -18.53 24.91 -6.90
CA ASP A 153 -17.40 25.26 -6.03
C ASP A 153 -16.15 24.40 -6.27
N ASN A 154 -16.32 23.20 -6.84
CA ASN A 154 -15.19 22.32 -7.20
C ASN A 154 -14.35 22.85 -8.37
N PHE A 155 -14.85 23.84 -9.11
CA PHE A 155 -14.17 24.45 -10.26
C PHE A 155 -13.72 25.90 -9.97
N GLN A 156 -13.59 26.28 -8.70
CA GLN A 156 -12.96 27.55 -8.34
C GLN A 156 -11.44 27.49 -8.53
N ASP A 157 -10.85 28.59 -8.98
CA ASP A 157 -9.40 28.73 -9.15
C ASP A 157 -8.67 28.77 -7.80
N THR A 158 -9.38 29.10 -6.72
CA THR A 158 -8.84 29.14 -5.38
C THR A 158 -9.74 28.39 -4.44
N ILE A 159 -9.16 27.54 -3.60
CA ILE A 159 -9.88 26.80 -2.55
C ILE A 159 -9.49 27.38 -1.21
N THR A 160 -10.48 27.74 -0.39
CA THR A 160 -10.24 28.18 0.98
C THR A 160 -10.30 26.98 1.93
N GLN A 161 -9.27 26.81 2.77
CA GLN A 161 -9.23 25.75 3.75
C GLN A 161 -8.74 26.26 5.11
N ILE A 162 -9.33 25.74 6.18
CA ILE A 162 -8.83 25.93 7.55
C ILE A 162 -7.90 24.75 7.88
N VAL A 163 -6.68 25.07 8.29
CA VAL A 163 -5.63 24.08 8.58
C VAL A 163 -5.10 24.33 10.00
N PRO A 164 -5.06 23.32 10.88
CA PRO A 164 -4.37 23.42 12.16
C PRO A 164 -2.87 23.62 11.95
N MET A 165 -2.24 24.53 12.71
CA MET A 165 -0.79 24.78 12.57
C MET A 165 0.04 23.53 12.89
N SER A 166 -0.42 22.68 13.81
CA SER A 166 0.22 21.40 14.14
C SER A 166 0.30 20.47 12.93
N ALA A 167 -0.67 20.54 12.01
CA ALA A 167 -0.67 19.76 10.79
C ALA A 167 0.40 20.21 9.78
N LEU A 168 1.11 21.32 10.02
CA LEU A 168 2.18 21.80 9.13
C LEU A 168 3.58 21.45 9.63
N GLY A 169 3.71 20.80 10.79
CA GLY A 169 4.99 20.49 11.40
C GLY A 169 5.88 21.73 11.55
N GLU A 170 7.15 21.64 11.13
CA GLU A 170 8.09 22.77 11.20
C GLU A 170 7.64 23.99 10.36
N GLN A 171 6.91 23.77 9.26
CA GLN A 171 6.38 24.85 8.41
C GLN A 171 5.27 25.64 9.11
N GLY A 172 4.66 25.06 10.15
CA GLY A 172 3.65 25.70 11.01
C GLY A 172 4.22 26.74 11.98
N THR A 173 5.54 26.88 12.07
CA THR A 173 6.19 27.87 12.93
C THR A 173 6.37 29.21 12.21
N ASN A 174 6.28 30.32 12.95
CA ASN A 174 6.48 31.68 12.44
C ASN A 174 5.68 31.97 11.14
N LEU A 175 4.40 31.58 11.12
CA LEU A 175 3.50 31.90 10.02
C LEU A 175 3.11 33.37 10.08
N THR A 176 3.04 34.01 8.92
CA THR A 176 2.52 35.37 8.75
C THR A 176 1.46 35.36 7.66
N VAL A 177 0.49 36.27 7.76
CA VAL A 177 -0.47 36.49 6.68
C VAL A 177 0.30 36.93 5.43
N GLY A 178 -0.04 36.34 4.28
CA GLY A 178 0.65 36.49 3.01
C GLY A 178 1.80 35.50 2.78
N LYS A 179 2.19 34.69 3.78
CA LYS A 179 3.20 33.65 3.60
C LYS A 179 2.66 32.59 2.64
N VAL A 180 3.46 32.22 1.66
CA VAL A 180 3.20 31.08 0.77
C VAL A 180 3.81 29.83 1.39
N ILE A 181 2.99 28.80 1.53
CA ILE A 181 3.35 27.46 1.93
C ILE A 181 3.34 26.60 0.68
N GLU A 182 4.48 25.97 0.38
CA GLU A 182 4.61 25.06 -0.75
C GLU A 182 4.72 23.62 -0.22
N ALA A 183 3.85 22.74 -0.71
CA ALA A 183 3.83 21.32 -0.39
C ALA A 183 3.71 20.52 -1.69
N GLY A 184 4.83 20.01 -2.20
CA GLY A 184 4.89 19.37 -3.51
C GLY A 184 4.50 20.36 -4.62
N ASN A 185 3.43 20.04 -5.36
CA ASN A 185 2.93 20.88 -6.47
C ASN A 185 1.84 21.88 -6.04
N VAL A 186 1.57 21.98 -4.74
CA VAL A 186 0.49 22.80 -4.20
C VAL A 186 1.07 24.05 -3.57
N LYS A 187 0.50 25.21 -3.94
CA LYS A 187 0.84 26.51 -3.35
C LYS A 187 -0.36 27.02 -2.58
N ALA A 188 -0.16 27.33 -1.31
CA ALA A 188 -1.18 27.83 -0.42
C ALA A 188 -0.73 29.14 0.23
N THR A 189 -1.55 30.18 0.18
CA THR A 189 -1.25 31.48 0.79
C THR A 189 -2.01 31.62 2.10
N VAL A 190 -1.32 31.92 3.20
CA VAL A 190 -1.97 32.17 4.49
C VAL A 190 -2.75 33.48 4.41
N THR A 191 -4.07 33.43 4.53
CA THR A 191 -4.92 34.62 4.50
C THR A 191 -5.37 35.06 5.88
N LYS A 192 -5.41 34.13 6.84
CA LYS A 192 -5.83 34.40 8.22
C LYS A 192 -5.12 33.50 9.22
N ILE A 193 -4.88 34.02 10.42
CA ILE A 193 -4.32 33.28 11.56
C ILE A 193 -5.25 33.51 12.75
N GLU A 194 -5.85 32.45 13.28
CA GLU A 194 -6.79 32.50 14.40
C GLU A 194 -6.54 31.37 15.40
N GLY A 195 -6.00 31.73 16.57
CA GLY A 195 -5.63 30.74 17.59
C GLY A 195 -4.62 29.75 17.05
N GLU A 196 -4.96 28.45 17.12
CA GLU A 196 -4.13 27.34 16.65
C GLU A 196 -4.37 26.98 15.17
N ASN A 197 -5.24 27.72 14.48
CA ASN A 197 -5.61 27.46 13.09
C ASN A 197 -5.16 28.60 12.17
N ILE A 198 -4.94 28.26 10.91
CA ILE A 198 -4.79 29.22 9.82
C ILE A 198 -5.87 28.99 8.77
N THR A 199 -6.25 30.06 8.08
CA THR A 199 -6.96 29.96 6.80
C THR A 199 -5.96 30.13 5.69
N VAL A 200 -6.00 29.21 4.72
CA VAL A 200 -5.17 29.24 3.53
C VAL A 200 -6.03 29.30 2.28
N GLU A 201 -5.55 30.06 1.30
CA GLU A 201 -6.05 30.04 -0.07
C GLU A 201 -5.11 29.19 -0.93
N ILE A 202 -5.64 28.10 -1.44
CA ILE A 202 -4.90 27.12 -2.24
C ILE A 202 -5.11 27.43 -3.71
N ASP A 203 -4.03 27.58 -4.45
CA ASP A 203 -4.05 27.74 -5.90
C ASP A 203 -4.47 26.40 -6.55
N ASN A 204 -5.69 26.35 -7.10
CA ASN A 204 -6.27 25.16 -7.70
C ASN A 204 -5.90 25.05 -9.18
N ALA A 205 -4.60 25.17 -9.50
CA ALA A 205 -4.08 25.11 -10.87
C ALA A 205 -4.39 23.79 -11.59
N GLN A 206 -4.78 22.74 -10.86
CA GLN A 206 -5.20 21.45 -11.43
C GLN A 206 -6.68 21.43 -11.87
N ASN A 207 -7.44 22.48 -11.57
CA ASN A 207 -8.80 22.62 -12.08
C ASN A 207 -8.80 22.59 -13.62
N PRO A 208 -9.61 21.71 -14.26
CA PRO A 208 -9.67 21.63 -15.73
C PRO A 208 -10.09 22.95 -16.41
N PHE A 209 -10.73 23.84 -15.67
CA PHE A 209 -11.17 25.16 -16.12
C PHE A 209 -10.37 26.32 -15.51
N TYR A 210 -9.21 26.05 -14.90
CA TYR A 210 -8.41 27.06 -14.21
C TYR A 210 -8.15 28.31 -15.08
N GLY A 211 -8.40 29.49 -14.53
CA GLY A 211 -8.19 30.78 -15.20
C GLY A 211 -9.13 31.03 -16.39
N LYS A 212 -10.17 30.20 -16.58
CA LYS A 212 -11.14 30.33 -17.66
C LYS A 212 -12.50 30.72 -17.10
N LYS A 213 -13.16 31.68 -17.75
CA LYS A 213 -14.57 31.96 -17.47
C LYS A 213 -15.43 30.77 -17.91
N MET A 214 -16.01 30.07 -16.94
CA MET A 214 -16.90 28.95 -17.22
C MET A 214 -18.17 29.41 -17.95
N THR A 215 -18.43 28.81 -19.11
CA THR A 215 -19.62 29.02 -19.93
C THR A 215 -20.10 27.68 -20.48
N VAL A 216 -21.40 27.58 -20.79
CA VAL A 216 -21.93 26.39 -21.48
C VAL A 216 -21.24 26.27 -22.85
N GLY A 217 -20.76 25.07 -23.16
CA GLY A 217 -19.96 24.78 -24.35
C GLY A 217 -18.45 24.90 -24.16
N LEU A 218 -17.97 25.46 -23.02
CA LEU A 218 -16.55 25.49 -22.72
C LEU A 218 -15.99 24.06 -22.68
N LYS A 219 -14.93 23.84 -23.44
CA LYS A 219 -14.26 22.54 -23.61
C LYS A 219 -12.80 22.64 -23.18
N THR A 220 -12.32 21.61 -22.50
CA THR A 220 -10.94 21.47 -22.03
C THR A 220 -10.52 20.00 -22.10
N THR A 221 -9.24 19.75 -21.87
CA THR A 221 -8.69 18.39 -21.75
C THR A 221 -8.20 18.20 -20.32
N PHE A 222 -8.56 17.09 -19.70
CA PHE A 222 -8.15 16.74 -18.34
C PHE A 222 -7.86 15.25 -18.25
N GLU A 223 -6.66 14.89 -17.79
CA GLU A 223 -6.21 13.50 -17.67
C GLU A 223 -6.41 12.67 -18.96
N GLY A 224 -6.18 13.27 -20.12
CA GLY A 224 -6.37 12.62 -21.42
C GLY A 224 -7.83 12.53 -21.89
N ASN A 225 -8.79 12.99 -21.09
CA ASN A 225 -10.21 13.06 -21.42
C ASN A 225 -10.60 14.44 -21.94
N THR A 226 -11.61 14.50 -22.79
CA THR A 226 -12.23 15.79 -23.15
C THR A 226 -13.38 16.07 -22.20
N VAL A 227 -13.38 17.24 -21.57
CA VAL A 227 -14.45 17.68 -20.67
C VAL A 227 -15.16 18.89 -21.28
N THR A 228 -16.48 18.85 -21.35
CA THR A 228 -17.32 19.94 -21.89
C THR A 228 -18.41 20.33 -20.91
N VAL A 229 -18.56 21.63 -20.62
CA VAL A 229 -19.66 22.14 -19.81
C VAL A 229 -20.97 22.08 -20.61
N LYS A 230 -21.95 21.32 -20.13
CA LYS A 230 -23.28 21.17 -20.77
C LYS A 230 -24.35 22.00 -20.10
N LYS A 231 -24.25 22.19 -18.78
CA LYS A 231 -25.17 23.01 -18.00
C LYS A 231 -24.38 23.70 -16.90
N LEU A 232 -24.73 24.95 -16.61
CA LEU A 232 -24.12 25.75 -15.58
C LEU A 232 -25.24 26.47 -14.81
N THR A 233 -25.33 26.22 -13.51
CA THR A 233 -26.20 26.94 -12.58
C THR A 233 -25.35 27.67 -11.53
N ASP A 234 -25.98 28.30 -10.55
CA ASP A 234 -25.26 28.95 -9.46
C ASP A 234 -24.56 27.94 -8.54
N THR A 235 -25.11 26.74 -8.39
CA THR A 235 -24.62 25.72 -7.45
C THR A 235 -23.98 24.50 -8.12
N GLU A 236 -24.30 24.22 -9.38
CA GLU A 236 -23.93 22.97 -10.05
C GLU A 236 -23.45 23.21 -11.48
N VAL A 237 -22.60 22.28 -11.94
CA VAL A 237 -22.14 22.19 -13.32
C VAL A 237 -22.41 20.77 -13.80
N THR A 238 -23.11 20.63 -14.92
CA THR A 238 -23.17 19.36 -15.64
C THR A 238 -22.05 19.34 -16.67
N ILE A 239 -21.12 18.42 -16.51
CA ILE A 239 -20.05 18.16 -17.48
C ILE A 239 -20.37 16.91 -18.30
N GLU A 240 -19.96 16.92 -19.57
CA GLU A 240 -19.87 15.72 -20.39
C GLU A 240 -18.40 15.39 -20.60
N VAL A 241 -18.04 14.14 -20.36
CA VAL A 241 -16.67 13.64 -20.46
C VAL A 241 -16.62 12.64 -21.60
N VAL A 242 -15.74 12.89 -22.58
CA VAL A 242 -15.34 11.88 -23.57
C VAL A 242 -14.10 11.19 -23.03
N ASN A 243 -14.28 9.95 -22.61
CA ASN A 243 -13.39 9.20 -21.74
C ASN A 243 -12.28 8.46 -22.49
N LYS A 244 -11.52 9.18 -23.33
CA LYS A 244 -10.48 8.59 -24.18
C LYS A 244 -9.34 7.94 -23.41
N ALA A 245 -9.14 8.32 -22.14
CA ALA A 245 -8.12 7.75 -21.28
C ALA A 245 -8.51 6.38 -20.70
N ASN A 246 -9.79 5.99 -20.83
CA ASN A 246 -10.25 4.66 -20.45
C ASN A 246 -9.56 3.59 -21.32
N PRO A 247 -8.92 2.56 -20.72
CA PRO A 247 -8.27 1.48 -21.47
C PRO A 247 -9.21 0.70 -22.40
N PHE A 248 -10.51 0.81 -22.14
CA PHE A 248 -11.59 0.14 -22.86
C PHE A 248 -12.38 1.07 -23.79
N TYR A 249 -11.92 2.32 -24.02
CA TYR A 249 -12.59 3.26 -24.92
C TYR A 249 -12.78 2.66 -26.32
N GLY A 250 -13.99 2.81 -26.87
CA GLY A 250 -14.39 2.26 -28.16
C GLY A 250 -14.60 0.74 -28.17
N LYS A 251 -14.56 0.07 -27.01
CA LYS A 251 -14.72 -1.38 -26.88
C LYS A 251 -15.96 -1.70 -26.06
N LYS A 252 -16.64 -2.78 -26.43
CA LYS A 252 -17.66 -3.40 -25.57
C LYS A 252 -16.95 -4.15 -24.45
N ILE A 253 -17.11 -3.67 -23.21
CA ILE A 253 -16.53 -4.30 -22.02
C ILE A 253 -17.09 -5.71 -21.79
N LYS A 254 -16.25 -6.60 -21.27
CA LYS A 254 -16.60 -7.94 -20.80
C LYS A 254 -15.70 -8.31 -19.62
N GLU A 255 -16.20 -9.20 -18.77
CA GLU A 255 -15.41 -9.79 -17.68
C GLU A 255 -14.15 -10.47 -18.24
N GLY A 256 -13.07 -10.37 -17.47
CA GLY A 256 -11.73 -10.84 -17.83
C GLY A 256 -10.93 -9.89 -18.72
N MET A 257 -11.50 -8.79 -19.23
CA MET A 257 -10.71 -7.80 -19.99
C MET A 257 -9.68 -7.12 -19.10
N GLU A 258 -8.48 -6.95 -19.65
CA GLU A 258 -7.37 -6.26 -19.00
C GLU A 258 -7.04 -4.96 -19.72
N GLY A 259 -6.59 -3.96 -18.98
CA GLY A 259 -6.26 -2.64 -19.49
C GLY A 259 -5.22 -1.92 -18.65
N THR A 260 -4.51 -0.98 -19.28
CA THR A 260 -3.49 -0.15 -18.63
C THR A 260 -4.02 1.26 -18.46
N MET A 261 -4.15 1.70 -17.21
CA MET A 261 -4.57 3.05 -16.84
C MET A 261 -3.51 4.09 -17.23
N PRO A 262 -3.88 5.39 -17.33
CA PRO A 262 -2.95 6.47 -17.68
C PRO A 262 -1.72 6.59 -16.77
N ASN A 263 -1.83 6.15 -15.51
CA ASN A 263 -0.71 6.13 -14.57
C ASN A 263 0.25 4.93 -14.75
N GLY A 264 0.03 4.10 -15.77
CA GLY A 264 0.81 2.88 -16.04
C GLY A 264 0.35 1.65 -15.25
N GLY A 265 -0.54 1.80 -14.27
CA GLY A 265 -1.10 0.69 -13.52
C GLY A 265 -2.01 -0.18 -14.39
N THR A 266 -2.01 -1.48 -14.17
CA THR A 266 -2.91 -2.42 -14.86
C THR A 266 -4.16 -2.71 -14.04
N MET A 267 -5.23 -3.08 -14.73
CA MET A 267 -6.48 -3.48 -14.12
C MET A 267 -7.15 -4.59 -14.94
N LYS A 268 -7.97 -5.39 -14.27
CA LYS A 268 -8.82 -6.41 -14.88
C LYS A 268 -10.29 -6.17 -14.52
N ILE A 269 -11.20 -6.34 -15.47
CA ILE A 269 -12.63 -6.36 -15.17
C ILE A 269 -12.96 -7.73 -14.57
N LEU A 270 -13.33 -7.77 -13.29
CA LEU A 270 -13.67 -9.01 -12.59
C LEU A 270 -15.17 -9.30 -12.68
N LYS A 271 -16.01 -8.28 -12.51
CA LYS A 271 -17.47 -8.42 -12.52
C LYS A 271 -18.14 -7.18 -13.11
N ILE A 272 -19.17 -7.37 -13.94
CA ILE A 272 -19.97 -6.26 -14.49
C ILE A 272 -21.39 -6.31 -13.92
N GLU A 273 -21.79 -5.25 -13.23
CA GLU A 273 -23.16 -5.05 -12.74
C GLU A 273 -23.74 -3.76 -13.35
N THR A 274 -25.05 -3.55 -13.19
CA THR A 274 -25.73 -2.41 -13.81
C THR A 274 -25.20 -1.06 -13.36
N GLU A 275 -24.96 -0.90 -12.06
CA GLU A 275 -24.51 0.37 -11.48
C GLU A 275 -23.00 0.45 -11.29
N ASN A 276 -22.35 -0.69 -11.05
CA ASN A 276 -20.94 -0.78 -10.69
C ASN A 276 -20.22 -1.88 -11.47
N ILE A 277 -18.93 -1.70 -11.67
CA ILE A 277 -18.02 -2.69 -12.22
C ILE A 277 -16.96 -2.95 -11.16
N THR A 278 -16.76 -4.23 -10.84
CA THR A 278 -15.67 -4.65 -9.95
C THR A 278 -14.42 -4.84 -10.80
N ILE A 279 -13.37 -4.10 -10.44
CA ILE A 279 -12.06 -4.18 -11.08
C ILE A 279 -11.08 -4.83 -10.12
N GLY A 280 -10.14 -5.58 -10.66
CA GLY A 280 -9.01 -6.15 -9.94
C GLY A 280 -7.74 -5.40 -10.30
N ILE A 281 -7.07 -4.85 -9.30
CA ILE A 281 -5.70 -4.34 -9.41
C ILE A 281 -4.75 -5.52 -9.12
N PRO A 282 -3.96 -5.99 -10.09
CA PRO A 282 -3.13 -7.17 -9.89
C PRO A 282 -2.10 -6.98 -8.78
N ASN A 283 -1.95 -7.99 -7.92
CA ASN A 283 -0.83 -8.10 -7.01
C ASN A 283 0.40 -8.56 -7.80
N THR A 284 1.49 -7.80 -7.72
CA THR A 284 2.70 -8.03 -8.53
C THR A 284 3.56 -9.18 -7.98
N ASN A 285 3.27 -9.70 -6.79
CA ASN A 285 3.95 -10.87 -6.28
C ASN A 285 3.57 -12.11 -7.11
N PRO A 286 4.54 -12.87 -7.66
CA PRO A 286 4.26 -14.02 -8.51
C PRO A 286 3.54 -15.17 -7.81
N LEU A 287 3.58 -15.21 -6.47
CA LEU A 287 2.89 -16.19 -5.62
C LEU A 287 1.55 -15.68 -5.08
N ALA A 288 1.14 -14.45 -5.40
CA ALA A 288 -0.16 -13.93 -5.01
C ALA A 288 -1.32 -14.74 -5.61
N GLY A 289 -2.38 -14.92 -4.83
CA GLY A 289 -3.55 -15.72 -5.17
C GLY A 289 -3.29 -17.23 -5.23
N LYS A 290 -2.09 -17.70 -4.86
CA LYS A 290 -1.78 -19.13 -4.83
C LYS A 290 -1.86 -19.66 -3.40
N THR A 291 -2.49 -20.82 -3.24
CA THR A 291 -2.32 -21.64 -2.04
C THR A 291 -0.90 -22.21 -2.03
N LEU A 292 -0.18 -22.04 -0.92
CA LEU A 292 1.17 -22.55 -0.77
C LEU A 292 1.17 -23.78 0.14
N LYS A 293 1.95 -24.78 -0.22
CA LYS A 293 2.23 -25.94 0.64
C LYS A 293 3.68 -25.91 1.08
N PHE A 294 3.92 -26.15 2.35
CA PHE A 294 5.27 -26.27 2.90
C PHE A 294 5.41 -27.57 3.66
N ASP A 295 6.30 -28.45 3.20
CA ASP A 295 6.78 -29.57 4.02
C ASP A 295 7.95 -29.06 4.85
N ILE A 296 7.80 -29.08 6.18
CA ILE A 296 8.76 -28.49 7.12
C ILE A 296 9.29 -29.48 8.15
N GLU A 297 10.50 -29.25 8.64
CA GLU A 297 11.13 -29.97 9.76
C GLU A 297 11.83 -28.98 10.70
N ILE A 298 11.53 -29.02 12.02
CA ILE A 298 12.22 -28.16 13.00
C ILE A 298 13.62 -28.73 13.28
N LYS A 299 14.66 -27.95 12.98
CA LYS A 299 16.08 -28.32 13.14
C LYS A 299 16.72 -27.73 14.40
N SER A 300 16.21 -26.60 14.88
CA SER A 300 16.66 -26.02 16.15
C SER A 300 15.59 -25.12 16.78
N ILE A 301 15.65 -24.97 18.10
CA ILE A 301 14.84 -24.05 18.90
C ILE A 301 15.78 -23.41 19.93
N LYS A 302 15.80 -22.09 20.01
CA LYS A 302 16.64 -21.29 20.90
C LYS A 302 15.81 -20.25 21.63
#